data_AF-A0A966ULR6-F1
#
_entry.id   AF-A0A966ULR6-F1
#
_cell.length_a   1.000
_cell.length_b   1.000
_cell.length_c   1.000
_cell.angle_alpha   90.00
_cell.angle_beta   90.00
_cell.angle_gamma   90.00
#
_symmetry.space_group_name_H-M   'P 1'
#
loop_
_entity.id
_entity.type
_entity.pdbx_description
1 polymer ?
#
loop_
_entity_poly.entity_id
_entity_poly.type
_entity_poly.pdbx_seq_one_letter_code
_entity_poly.pdbx_strand_id
1 'polypeptide(L)'
;MARRLARFKKFHRKEIEMAKAKSDESIGYAQALEELESILAELEDNDVDVDKLATHVQRASQLIELCRDRIGNAKLQIEEVVKGLAKE
;
A
#
# COMPACT_ATOMS: atom_id res chain seq x y z
N MET A 1 -35.02 -0.07 19.65
CA MET A 1 -33.67 -0.62 19.92
C MET A 1 -32.76 -0.74 18.69
N ALA A 2 -33.29 -0.99 17.48
CA ALA A 2 -32.49 -1.15 16.24
C ALA A 2 -31.56 0.03 15.87
N ARG A 3 -31.98 1.28 16.10
CA ARG A 3 -31.18 2.49 15.78
C ARG A 3 -29.91 2.64 16.64
N ARG A 4 -29.86 2.03 17.84
CA ARG A 4 -28.67 2.08 18.73
C ARG A 4 -27.61 1.05 18.28
N LEU A 5 -28.05 -0.12 17.81
CA LEU A 5 -27.18 -1.17 17.27
C LEU A 5 -26.55 -0.80 15.92
N ALA A 6 -27.31 -0.13 15.03
CA ALA A 6 -26.80 0.31 13.73
C ALA A 6 -25.67 1.37 13.88
N ARG A 7 -25.78 2.27 14.87
CA ARG A 7 -24.74 3.24 15.20
C ARG A 7 -23.49 2.58 15.79
N PHE A 8 -23.67 1.56 16.62
CA PHE A 8 -22.55 0.80 17.21
C PHE A 8 -21.77 0.00 16.16
N LYS A 9 -22.46 -0.70 15.25
CA LYS A 9 -21.81 -1.39 14.10
C LYS A 9 -21.13 -0.42 13.13
N LYS A 10 -21.70 0.78 12.91
CA LYS A 10 -21.08 1.82 12.08
C LYS A 10 -19.82 2.42 12.72
N PHE A 11 -19.81 2.56 14.05
CA PHE A 11 -18.66 3.07 14.81
C PHE A 11 -17.48 2.08 14.74
N HIS A 12 -17.72 0.79 15.02
CA HIS A 12 -16.67 -0.23 14.92
C HIS A 12 -16.17 -0.47 13.48
N ARG A 13 -17.05 -0.36 12.47
CA ARG A 13 -16.61 -0.41 11.06
C ARG A 13 -15.60 0.69 10.75
N LYS A 14 -15.84 1.91 11.23
CA LYS A 14 -14.97 3.06 11.02
C LYS A 14 -13.62 2.92 11.75
N GLU A 15 -13.61 2.32 12.95
CA GLU A 15 -12.35 2.03 13.66
C GLU A 15 -11.52 0.95 12.97
N ILE A 16 -12.16 -0.10 12.43
CA ILE A 16 -11.50 -1.14 11.63
C ILE A 16 -10.94 -0.56 10.33
N GLU A 17 -11.65 0.38 9.71
CA GLU A 17 -11.22 1.10 8.49
C GLU A 17 -10.02 2.03 8.76
N MET A 18 -10.04 2.76 9.88
CA MET A 18 -8.92 3.60 10.32
C MET A 18 -7.69 2.79 10.76
N ALA A 19 -7.89 1.60 11.34
CA ALA A 19 -6.80 0.69 11.68
C ALA A 19 -6.13 0.09 10.44
N LYS A 20 -6.90 -0.17 9.37
CA LYS A 20 -6.38 -0.62 8.07
C LYS A 20 -5.59 0.47 7.35
N ALA A 21 -6.03 1.72 7.43
CA ALA A 21 -5.32 2.86 6.84
C ALA A 21 -3.95 3.09 7.52
N LYS A 22 -3.88 2.94 8.84
CA LYS A 22 -2.66 3.24 9.63
C LYS A 22 -1.50 2.25 9.43
N SER A 23 -1.76 1.04 8.96
CA SER A 23 -0.72 0.03 8.72
C SER A 23 -0.10 0.11 7.32
N ASP A 24 -0.81 0.63 6.32
CA ASP A 24 -0.31 0.76 4.94
C ASP A 24 0.16 2.18 4.59
N GLU A 25 -0.31 3.24 5.27
CA GLU A 25 0.12 4.63 4.99
C GLU A 25 1.58 4.94 5.36
N SER A 26 2.32 4.04 6.02
CA SER A 26 3.61 4.40 6.64
C SER A 26 4.87 4.01 5.86
N ILE A 27 4.79 3.14 4.86
CA ILE A 27 6.00 2.73 4.12
C ILE A 27 6.27 3.68 2.93
N GLY A 28 7.44 4.31 2.96
CA GLY A 28 7.99 5.10 1.86
C GLY A 28 8.29 4.25 0.63
N TYR A 29 8.45 4.89 -0.53
CA TYR A 29 8.83 4.19 -1.77
C TYR A 29 10.12 3.37 -1.61
N ALA A 30 11.14 3.95 -0.97
CA ALA A 30 12.41 3.27 -0.71
C ALA A 30 12.25 2.03 0.18
N GLN A 31 11.42 2.12 1.23
CA GLN A 31 11.16 1.01 2.14
C GLN A 31 10.36 -0.10 1.45
N ALA A 32 9.38 0.27 0.62
CA ALA A 32 8.64 -0.70 -0.18
C ALA A 32 9.54 -1.42 -1.19
N LEU A 33 10.54 -0.72 -1.75
CA LEU A 33 11.53 -1.32 -2.64
C LEU A 33 12.47 -2.28 -1.91
N GLU A 34 12.97 -1.89 -0.74
CA GLU A 34 13.82 -2.75 0.11
C GLU A 34 13.09 -4.02 0.55
N GLU A 35 11.81 -3.91 0.89
CA GLU A 35 10.98 -5.07 1.22
C GLU A 35 10.74 -5.97 -0.01
N LEU A 36 10.54 -5.40 -1.20
CA LEU A 36 10.43 -6.17 -2.44
C LEU A 36 11.72 -6.94 -2.76
N GLU A 37 12.88 -6.33 -2.55
CA GLU A 37 14.18 -6.99 -2.74
C GLU A 37 14.37 -8.14 -1.74
N SER A 38 13.93 -7.96 -0.50
CA SER A 38 13.95 -9.01 0.52
C SER A 38 13.05 -10.19 0.16
N ILE A 39 11.81 -9.90 -0.29
CA ILE A 39 10.87 -10.93 -0.76
C ILE A 39 11.45 -11.67 -1.97
N LEU A 40 12.09 -10.96 -2.91
CA LEU A 40 12.71 -11.58 -4.08
C LEU A 40 13.83 -12.54 -3.66
N ALA A 41 14.70 -12.11 -2.74
CA ALA A 41 15.78 -12.96 -2.23
C ALA A 41 15.25 -14.21 -1.51
N GLU A 42 14.17 -14.07 -0.73
CA GLU A 42 13.52 -15.21 -0.08
C GLU A 42 12.92 -16.18 -1.11
N LEU A 43 12.31 -15.68 -2.20
CA LEU A 43 11.73 -16.50 -3.26
C LEU A 43 12.77 -17.22 -4.13
N GLU A 44 13.99 -16.70 -4.20
CA GLU A 44 15.11 -17.29 -4.94
C GLU A 44 15.90 -18.33 -4.13
N ASP A 45 15.62 -18.47 -2.82
CA ASP A 45 16.24 -19.48 -1.98
C ASP A 45 15.78 -20.90 -2.38
N ASN A 46 16.66 -21.89 -2.19
CA ASN A 46 16.46 -23.27 -2.63
C ASN A 46 15.49 -24.04 -1.71
N ASP A 47 15.20 -23.54 -0.51
CA ASP A 47 14.34 -24.19 0.50
C ASP A 47 13.02 -23.42 0.73
N VAL A 48 12.48 -22.85 -0.35
CA VAL A 48 11.25 -22.08 -0.29
C VAL A 48 10.03 -22.97 -0.07
N ASP A 49 9.34 -22.71 1.05
CA ASP A 49 8.08 -23.33 1.41
C ASP A 49 6.93 -22.81 0.50
N VAL A 50 6.25 -23.73 -0.19
CA VAL A 50 5.15 -23.40 -1.12
C VAL A 50 3.99 -22.67 -0.45
N ASP A 51 3.75 -22.92 0.85
CA ASP A 51 2.70 -22.23 1.61
C ASP A 51 3.08 -20.78 1.91
N LYS A 52 4.39 -20.51 2.06
CA LYS A 52 4.91 -19.14 2.21
C LYS A 52 4.87 -18.38 0.88
N LEU A 53 5.08 -19.07 -0.25
CA LEU A 53 5.09 -18.47 -1.58
C LEU A 53 3.88 -17.58 -1.85
N ALA A 54 2.68 -18.09 -1.53
CA ALA A 54 1.43 -17.37 -1.75
C ALA A 54 1.37 -16.06 -0.94
N THR A 55 1.89 -16.08 0.29
CA THR A 55 1.94 -14.92 1.18
C THR A 55 2.94 -13.87 0.68
N HIS A 56 4.12 -14.32 0.22
CA HIS A 56 5.18 -13.46 -0.30
C HIS A 56 4.74 -12.76 -1.59
N VAL A 57 4.12 -13.50 -2.50
CA VAL A 57 3.55 -12.95 -3.75
C VAL A 57 2.42 -11.97 -3.45
N GLN A 58 1.53 -12.28 -2.49
CA GLN A 58 0.47 -11.36 -2.09
C GLN A 58 1.04 -10.06 -1.53
N ARG A 59 2.07 -10.13 -0.67
CA ARG A 59 2.72 -8.95 -0.11
C ARG A 59 3.43 -8.13 -1.19
N ALA A 60 4.20 -8.78 -2.06
CA ALA A 60 4.85 -8.12 -3.19
C ALA A 60 3.84 -7.38 -4.09
N SER A 61 2.68 -7.98 -4.36
CA SER A 61 1.61 -7.34 -5.12
C SER A 61 1.13 -6.03 -4.47
N GLN A 62 0.93 -6.02 -3.15
CA GLN A 62 0.55 -4.81 -2.41
C GLN A 62 1.62 -3.72 -2.49
N LEU A 63 2.89 -4.09 -2.34
CA LEU A 63 4.02 -3.16 -2.43
C LEU A 63 4.15 -2.56 -3.83
N ILE A 64 3.92 -3.36 -4.89
CA ILE A 64 3.94 -2.89 -6.28
C ILE A 64 2.83 -1.87 -6.54
N GLU A 65 1.61 -2.12 -6.07
CA GLU A 65 0.51 -1.16 -6.21
C GLU A 65 0.82 0.15 -5.49
N LEU A 66 1.35 0.08 -4.26
CA LEU A 66 1.80 1.27 -3.52
C LEU A 66 2.87 2.05 -4.29
N CYS A 67 3.86 1.36 -4.87
CA CYS A 67 4.89 1.99 -5.68
C CYS A 67 4.32 2.68 -6.92
N ARG A 68 3.36 2.04 -7.60
CA ARG A 68 2.68 2.61 -8.78
C ARG A 68 1.90 3.86 -8.42
N ASP A 69 1.15 3.83 -7.32
CA ASP A 69 0.37 4.98 -6.84
C ASP A 69 1.28 6.17 -6.52
N ARG A 70 2.40 5.91 -5.82
CA ARG A 70 3.39 6.96 -5.51
C ARG A 70 4.00 7.57 -6.77
N ILE A 71 4.40 6.74 -7.74
CA ILE A 71 4.93 7.22 -9.02
C ILE A 71 3.86 8.03 -9.77
N GLY A 72 2.62 7.57 -9.79
CA GLY A 72 1.49 8.28 -10.40
C GLY A 72 1.29 9.66 -9.78
N ASN A 73 1.25 9.75 -8.45
CA ASN A 73 1.09 11.01 -7.73
C ASN A 73 2.26 11.96 -7.99
N ALA A 74 3.50 11.46 -7.98
CA ALA A 74 4.67 12.26 -8.29
C ALA A 74 4.62 12.82 -9.73
N LYS A 75 4.19 12.01 -10.71
CA LYS A 75 4.01 12.47 -12.09
C LYS A 75 2.98 13.59 -12.20
N LEU A 76 1.83 13.48 -11.53
CA LEU A 76 0.81 14.52 -11.51
C LEU A 76 1.35 15.84 -10.95
N GLN A 77 2.08 15.79 -9.84
CA GLN A 77 2.72 16.97 -9.24
C GLN A 77 3.72 17.61 -10.19
N ILE A 78 4.54 16.81 -10.88
CA ILE A 78 5.50 17.31 -11.88
C ILE A 78 4.75 18.00 -13.02
N GLU A 79 3.67 17.40 -13.54
CA GLU A 79 2.87 18.00 -14.61
C GLU A 79 2.25 19.34 -14.19
N GLU A 80 1.78 19.47 -12.95
CA GLU A 80 1.25 20.72 -12.42
C GLU A 80 2.32 21.81 -12.37
N VAL A 81 3.52 21.49 -11.88
CA VAL A 81 4.66 22.43 -11.86
C VAL A 81 5.02 22.88 -13.27
N VAL A 82 5.17 21.93 -14.21
CA VAL A 82 5.52 22.23 -15.60
C VAL A 82 4.44 23.10 -16.28
N LYS A 83 3.15 22.82 -16.04
CA LYS A 83 2.05 23.66 -16.54
C LYS A 83 2.07 25.07 -15.95
N GLY A 84 2.54 25.23 -14.71
CA GLY A 84 2.74 26.53 -14.08
C GLY A 84 3.83 27.34 -14.79
N LEU A 85 4.96 26.72 -15.09
CA LEU A 85 6.10 27.35 -15.77
C LEU A 85 5.79 27.73 -17.23
N ALA A 86 4.93 26.97 -17.92
CA ALA A 86 4.58 27.23 -19.32
C ALA A 86 3.52 28.35 -19.52
N LYS A 87 3.01 28.93 -18.43
CA LYS A 87 2.01 30.03 -18.46
C LYS A 87 2.62 31.43 -18.34
N GLU A 88 3.95 31.52 -18.23
CA GLU A 88 4.75 32.75 -18.33
C GLU A 88 5.36 32.88 -19.73
#